data_AF-A0A522MID2-F1
#
_entry.id   AF-A0A522MID2-F1
#
_cell.length_a   1.000
_cell.length_b   1.000
_cell.length_c   1.000
_cell.angle_alpha   90.00
_cell.angle_beta   90.00
_cell.angle_gamma   90.00
#
_symmetry.space_group_name_H-M   'P 1'
#
loop_
_entity.id
_entity.type
_entity.pdbx_description
1 polymer ?
#
loop_
_entity_poly.entity_id
_entity_poly.type
_entity_poly.pdbx_seq_one_letter_code
_entity_poly.pdbx_strand_id
1 'polypeptide(L)'
;MTDTSLPLGSNLALTPVPAADRVFHWPEHASLWFSMGVGLLVIQVGAYLVPAIGTRNAMLAIVLGSLIGSGLLAWTAKIGCDSGLSSAGLMHATYGSLFARLPVLLNVAQLIGWTTFELVIMRDGTRAIGQHTFGLKLDGN
;
A
#
# COMPACT_ATOMS: atom_id res chain seq x y z
N MET A 1 -4.73 -21.36 -35.46
CA MET A 1 -3.85 -21.86 -34.38
C MET A 1 -2.53 -21.14 -34.56
N THR A 2 -2.40 -19.96 -33.95
CA THR A 2 -1.23 -19.08 -34.09
C THR A 2 -0.49 -19.10 -32.76
N ASP A 3 0.65 -19.79 -32.73
CA ASP A 3 1.57 -19.79 -31.59
C ASP A 3 2.17 -18.40 -31.42
N THR A 4 1.74 -17.68 -30.40
CA THR A 4 2.40 -16.47 -29.91
C THR A 4 3.58 -16.92 -29.04
N SER A 5 4.67 -17.34 -29.66
CA SER A 5 5.93 -17.59 -28.95
C SER A 5 6.47 -16.26 -28.41
N LEU A 6 6.22 -15.99 -27.13
CA LEU A 6 6.83 -14.86 -26.42
C LEU A 6 8.35 -14.99 -26.54
N PRO A 7 9.09 -13.96 -27.00
CA PRO A 7 10.53 -14.04 -27.14
C PRO A 7 11.15 -14.37 -25.78
N LEU A 8 11.94 -15.44 -25.75
CA LEU A 8 12.72 -15.91 -24.61
C LEU A 8 13.62 -14.76 -24.12
N GLY A 9 13.17 -14.04 -23.08
CA GLY A 9 13.85 -12.86 -22.55
C GLY A 9 12.97 -11.61 -22.38
N SER A 10 11.70 -11.64 -22.83
CA SER A 10 10.76 -10.55 -22.56
C SER A 10 10.36 -10.51 -21.09
N ASN A 11 10.53 -9.35 -20.45
CA ASN A 11 10.13 -9.16 -19.06
C ASN A 11 8.59 -9.09 -18.99
N LEU A 12 7.98 -10.18 -18.53
CA LEU A 12 6.53 -10.33 -18.41
C LEU A 12 5.89 -9.23 -17.53
N ALA A 13 6.65 -8.59 -16.64
CA ALA A 13 6.15 -7.49 -15.81
C ALA A 13 6.02 -6.15 -16.57
N LEU A 14 6.60 -6.04 -17.76
CA LEU A 14 6.52 -4.86 -18.63
C LEU A 14 5.52 -5.04 -19.80
N THR A 15 5.02 -6.26 -20.00
CA THR A 15 4.01 -6.55 -21.02
C THR A 15 2.59 -6.38 -20.45
N PRO A 16 1.62 -5.84 -21.21
CA PRO A 16 0.25 -5.71 -20.75
C PRO A 16 -0.39 -7.06 -20.43
N VAL A 17 -1.14 -7.13 -19.34
CA VAL A 17 -1.88 -8.36 -18.95
C VAL A 17 -3.15 -8.49 -19.81
N PRO A 18 -3.30 -9.61 -20.57
CA PRO A 18 -4.50 -9.88 -21.36
C PRO A 18 -5.76 -9.93 -20.50
N ALA A 19 -6.91 -9.52 -21.07
CA ALA A 19 -8.17 -9.47 -20.33
C ALA A 19 -8.61 -10.82 -19.74
N ALA A 20 -8.26 -11.93 -20.41
CA ALA A 20 -8.57 -13.29 -19.96
C ALA A 20 -7.84 -13.71 -18.67
N ASP A 21 -6.70 -13.09 -18.35
CA ASP A 21 -5.88 -13.43 -17.18
C ASP A 21 -6.14 -12.49 -15.99
N ARG A 22 -7.09 -11.55 -16.12
CA ARG A 22 -7.45 -10.59 -15.06
C ARG A 22 -8.44 -11.23 -14.09
N VAL A 23 -7.91 -11.92 -13.09
CA VAL A 23 -8.68 -12.70 -12.09
C VAL A 23 -9.24 -11.89 -10.92
N PHE A 24 -8.80 -10.64 -10.71
CA PHE A 24 -9.31 -9.79 -9.64
C PHE A 24 -10.64 -9.15 -10.04
N HIS A 25 -11.70 -9.47 -9.31
CA HIS A 25 -13.00 -8.83 -9.44
C HIS A 25 -13.16 -7.80 -8.32
N TRP A 26 -14.32 -7.14 -8.30
CA TRP A 26 -14.64 -6.08 -7.35
C TRP A 26 -14.44 -6.46 -5.86
N PRO A 27 -14.89 -7.63 -5.38
CA PRO A 27 -14.76 -7.97 -3.95
C PRO A 27 -13.32 -8.26 -3.52
N GLU A 28 -12.49 -8.83 -4.38
CA GLU A 28 -11.08 -9.05 -4.09
C GLU A 28 -10.33 -7.72 -4.01
N HIS A 29 -10.65 -6.78 -4.91
CA HIS A 29 -10.15 -5.41 -4.81
C HIS A 29 -10.60 -4.74 -3.52
N ALA A 30 -11.88 -4.81 -3.16
CA ALA A 30 -12.39 -4.23 -1.93
C ALA A 30 -11.72 -4.81 -0.68
N SER A 31 -11.46 -6.12 -0.67
CA SER A 31 -10.77 -6.81 0.42
C SER A 31 -9.31 -6.39 0.56
N LEU A 32 -8.59 -6.25 -0.57
CA LEU A 32 -7.22 -5.72 -0.57
C LEU A 32 -7.18 -4.28 -0.05
N TRP A 33 -8.10 -3.42 -0.51
CA TRP A 33 -8.19 -2.03 -0.06
C TRP A 33 -8.52 -1.93 1.43
N PHE A 34 -9.45 -2.76 1.91
CA PHE A 34 -9.77 -2.83 3.34
C PHE A 34 -8.56 -3.27 4.15
N SER A 35 -7.87 -4.33 3.72
CA SER A 35 -6.66 -4.83 4.39
C SER A 35 -5.55 -3.78 4.43
N MET A 36 -5.40 -2.96 3.39
CA MET A 36 -4.41 -1.86 3.36
C MET A 36 -4.80 -0.68 4.27
N GLY A 37 -6.08 -0.49 4.55
CA GLY A 37 -6.58 0.57 5.44
C GLY A 37 -6.52 0.20 6.93
N VAL A 38 -6.52 -1.09 7.28
CA VAL A 38 -6.47 -1.56 8.67
C VAL A 38 -5.02 -1.74 9.10
N GLY A 39 -4.44 -0.71 9.70
CA GLY A 39 -3.10 -0.73 10.29
C GLY A 39 -3.07 -0.16 11.70
N LEU A 40 -2.22 -0.70 12.57
CA LEU A 40 -2.03 -0.21 13.94
C LEU A 40 -1.67 1.29 13.99
N LEU A 41 -0.95 1.78 12.97
CA LEU A 41 -0.60 3.20 12.82
C LEU A 41 -1.81 4.09 12.56
N VAL A 42 -2.78 3.61 11.80
CA VAL A 42 -4.03 4.35 11.54
C VAL A 42 -4.80 4.53 12.85
N ILE A 43 -4.79 3.50 13.71
CA ILE A 43 -5.42 3.56 15.03
C ILE A 43 -4.67 4.56 15.93
N GLN A 44 -3.33 4.54 15.93
CA GLN A 44 -2.51 5.47 16.73
C GLN A 44 -2.69 6.94 16.29
N VAL A 45 -2.65 7.21 14.99
CA VAL A 45 -2.86 8.56 14.42
C VAL A 45 -4.30 9.01 14.64
N GLY A 46 -5.29 8.14 14.46
CA GLY A 46 -6.69 8.42 14.76
C GLY A 46 -6.91 8.76 16.24
N ALA A 47 -6.24 8.05 17.15
CA ALA A 47 -6.26 8.33 18.59
C ALA A 47 -5.62 9.69 18.94
N TYR A 48 -4.60 10.13 18.21
CA TYR A 48 -4.02 11.48 18.38
C TYR A 48 -4.88 12.59 17.78
N LEU A 49 -5.74 12.28 16.81
CA LEU A 49 -6.58 13.26 16.12
C LEU A 49 -7.78 13.71 16.98
N VAL A 50 -8.35 12.81 17.78
CA VAL A 50 -9.54 13.09 18.61
C VAL A 50 -9.31 14.14 19.70
N PRO A 51 -8.20 14.13 20.47
CA PRO A 51 -7.93 15.15 21.49
C PRO A 51 -7.61 16.54 20.91
N ALA A 52 -7.11 16.61 19.67
CA ALA A 52 -6.62 17.86 19.07
C ALA A 52 -7.72 18.70 18.40
N ILE A 53 -8.74 18.05 17.83
CA ILE A 53 -9.79 18.74 17.03
C ILE A 53 -11.23 18.33 17.38
N GLY A 54 -11.41 17.38 18.31
CA GLY A 54 -12.73 16.87 18.70
C GLY A 54 -13.24 15.75 17.78
N THR A 55 -14.03 14.82 18.33
CA THR A 55 -14.50 13.59 17.64
C THR A 55 -15.22 13.87 16.32
N ARG A 56 -16.09 14.89 16.29
CA ARG A 56 -16.89 15.23 15.10
C ARG A 56 -16.03 15.77 13.95
N ASN A 57 -15.09 16.66 14.23
CA ASN A 57 -14.20 17.23 13.21
C ASN A 57 -13.17 16.21 12.75
N ALA A 58 -12.66 15.37 13.66
CA ALA A 58 -11.80 14.24 13.29
C ALA A 58 -12.51 13.29 12.33
N MET A 59 -13.78 12.94 12.59
CA MET A 59 -14.58 12.09 11.70
C MET A 59 -14.78 12.72 10.32
N LEU A 60 -15.10 14.01 10.25
CA LEU A 60 -15.24 14.72 8.98
C LEU A 60 -13.91 14.78 8.20
N ALA A 61 -12.80 15.06 8.89
CA ALA A 61 -11.47 15.08 8.28
C ALA A 61 -11.09 13.70 7.72
N ILE A 62 -11.39 12.62 8.46
CA ILE A 62 -11.18 11.25 7.99
C ILE A 62 -12.02 10.97 6.76
N VAL A 63 -13.33 11.23 6.78
CA VAL A 63 -14.22 10.96 5.64
C VAL A 63 -13.80 11.76 4.40
N LEU A 64 -13.53 13.06 4.56
CA LEU A 64 -13.10 13.91 3.45
C LEU A 64 -11.72 13.49 2.92
N GLY A 65 -10.77 13.21 3.80
CA GLY A 65 -9.45 12.71 3.42
C GLY A 65 -9.52 11.37 2.69
N SER A 66 -10.35 10.45 3.17
CA SER A 66 -10.60 9.16 2.52
C SER A 66 -11.27 9.31 1.16
N LEU A 67 -12.25 10.19 1.01
CA LEU A 67 -12.90 10.45 -0.29
C LEU A 67 -11.91 11.03 -1.31
N ILE A 68 -11.12 12.02 -0.90
CA ILE A 68 -10.12 12.64 -1.77
C ILE A 68 -9.03 11.63 -2.14
N GLY A 69 -8.50 10.91 -1.15
CA GLY A 69 -7.45 9.90 -1.34
C GLY A 69 -7.91 8.75 -2.23
N SER A 70 -9.07 8.16 -1.94
CA SER A 70 -9.64 7.08 -2.75
C SER A 70 -9.99 7.55 -4.17
N GLY A 71 -10.46 8.78 -4.34
CA GLY A 71 -10.72 9.36 -5.67
C GLY A 71 -9.46 9.45 -6.53
N LEU A 72 -8.35 9.93 -5.96
CA LEU A 72 -7.06 9.97 -6.65
C LEU A 72 -6.57 8.57 -7.02
N LEU A 73 -6.68 7.62 -6.09
CA LEU A 73 -6.29 6.22 -6.30
C LEU A 73 -7.15 5.54 -7.38
N ALA A 74 -8.46 5.80 -7.40
CA ALA A 74 -9.37 5.29 -8.42
C ALA A 74 -9.03 5.84 -9.81
N TRP A 75 -8.64 7.11 -9.90
CA TRP A 75 -8.19 7.72 -11.14
C TRP A 75 -6.91 7.05 -11.67
N THR A 76 -5.92 6.83 -10.80
CA THR A 76 -4.69 6.12 -11.16
C THR A 76 -4.96 4.66 -11.53
N ALA A 77 -5.86 3.98 -10.79
CA ALA A 77 -6.27 2.61 -11.08
C ALA A 77 -6.93 2.50 -12.45
N LYS A 78 -7.79 3.45 -12.83
CA LYS A 78 -8.39 3.50 -14.17
C LYS A 78 -7.32 3.53 -15.27
N ILE A 79 -6.31 4.38 -15.13
CA ILE A 79 -5.20 4.48 -16.09
C ILE A 79 -4.41 3.15 -16.18
N GLY A 80 -4.21 2.47 -15.05
CA GLY A 80 -3.60 1.14 -14.99
C GLY A 80 -4.44 0.06 -15.66
N CYS A 81 -5.76 0.05 -15.44
CA CYS A 81 -6.68 -0.92 -16.04
C CYS A 81 -6.83 -0.73 -17.56
N ASP A 82 -6.89 0.52 -18.02
CA ASP A 82 -7.01 0.89 -19.44
C ASP A 82 -5.73 0.52 -20.22
N SER A 83 -4.55 0.74 -19.63
CA SER A 83 -3.27 0.40 -20.26
C SER A 83 -2.87 -1.07 -20.10
N GLY A 84 -3.35 -1.75 -19.05
CA GLY A 84 -2.98 -3.14 -18.72
C GLY A 84 -1.52 -3.33 -18.29
N LEU A 85 -0.75 -2.24 -18.19
CA LEU A 85 0.65 -2.21 -17.78
C LEU A 85 0.77 -2.15 -16.27
N SER A 86 1.83 -2.74 -15.72
CA SER A 86 2.20 -2.51 -14.31
C SER A 86 2.55 -1.03 -14.08
N SER A 87 2.50 -0.55 -12.83
CA SER A 87 2.94 0.82 -12.50
C SER A 87 4.34 1.14 -13.02
N ALA A 88 5.25 0.15 -12.99
CA ALA A 88 6.60 0.27 -13.53
C ALA A 88 6.61 0.34 -15.07
N GLY A 89 5.73 -0.40 -15.75
CA GLY A 89 5.53 -0.33 -17.20
C GLY A 89 4.96 1.01 -17.68
N LEU A 90 3.99 1.57 -16.96
CA LEU A 90 3.45 2.92 -17.20
C LEU A 90 4.53 4.00 -17.03
N MET A 91 5.29 3.95 -15.93
CA MET A 91 6.41 4.87 -15.69
C MET A 91 7.47 4.77 -16.79
N HIS A 92 7.79 3.56 -17.25
CA HIS A 92 8.72 3.34 -18.37
C HIS A 92 8.19 3.94 -19.67
N ALA A 93 6.89 3.78 -19.94
CA ALA A 93 6.23 4.28 -21.14
C ALA A 93 6.12 5.82 -21.16
N THR A 94 5.99 6.48 -20.01
CA THR A 94 5.83 7.94 -19.93
C THR A 94 7.15 8.71 -19.77
N TYR A 95 8.13 8.17 -19.03
CA TYR A 95 9.35 8.91 -18.64
C TYR A 95 10.67 8.38 -19.24
N GLY A 96 10.65 7.26 -19.97
CA GLY A 96 11.86 6.62 -20.47
C GLY A 96 12.68 5.91 -19.39
N SER A 97 13.61 5.05 -19.81
CA SER A 97 14.25 4.04 -18.95
C SER A 97 15.13 4.58 -17.82
N LEU A 98 15.67 5.80 -17.96
CA LEU A 98 16.55 6.39 -16.95
C LEU A 98 15.75 7.09 -15.83
N PHE A 99 14.73 7.86 -16.20
CA PHE A 99 13.96 8.67 -15.25
C PHE A 99 12.86 7.87 -14.53
N ALA A 100 12.32 6.82 -15.17
CA ALA A 100 11.37 5.90 -14.54
C ALA A 100 11.96 5.10 -13.36
N ARG A 101 13.29 4.93 -13.30
CA ARG A 101 13.97 4.22 -12.20
C ARG A 101 13.96 4.97 -10.89
N LEU A 102 13.99 6.30 -10.92
CA LEU A 102 14.02 7.12 -9.72
C LEU A 102 12.75 6.95 -8.85
N PRO A 103 11.52 7.12 -9.37
CA PRO A 103 10.33 6.95 -8.56
C PRO A 103 10.08 5.48 -8.19
N VAL A 104 10.55 4.51 -8.98
CA VAL A 104 10.54 3.09 -8.60
C VAL A 104 11.46 2.84 -7.40
N LEU A 105 12.70 3.33 -7.42
CA LEU A 105 13.63 3.19 -6.29
C LEU A 105 13.12 3.91 -5.04
N LEU A 106 12.54 5.10 -5.20
CA LEU A 106 11.92 5.83 -4.09
C LEU A 106 10.72 5.06 -3.52
N ASN A 107 9.90 4.44 -4.37
CA ASN A 107 8.79 3.59 -3.91
C ASN A 107 9.30 2.37 -3.13
N VAL A 108 10.36 1.71 -3.61
CA VAL A 108 11.00 0.61 -2.87
C VAL A 108 11.55 1.09 -1.52
N ALA A 109 12.23 2.24 -1.48
CA ALA A 109 12.71 2.81 -0.23
C ALA A 109 11.56 3.13 0.74
N GLN A 110 10.42 3.64 0.24
CA GLN A 110 9.21 3.85 1.04
C GLN A 110 8.66 2.53 1.60
N LEU A 111 8.60 1.47 0.80
CA LEU A 111 8.15 0.15 1.25
C LEU A 111 9.07 -0.43 2.34
N ILE A 112 10.39 -0.23 2.23
CA ILE A 112 11.36 -0.63 3.25
C ILE A 112 11.14 0.19 4.53
N GLY A 113 10.96 1.51 4.40
CA GLY A 113 10.62 2.38 5.52
C GLY A 113 9.34 1.91 6.21
N TRP A 114 8.31 1.60 5.44
CA TRP A 114 7.01 1.15 5.95
C TRP A 114 7.09 -0.20 6.67
N THR A 115 7.78 -1.18 6.08
CA THR A 115 8.05 -2.48 6.71
C THR A 115 8.82 -2.31 8.02
N THR A 116 9.80 -1.40 8.05
CA THR A 116 10.59 -1.12 9.27
C THR A 116 9.70 -0.56 10.38
N PHE A 117 8.81 0.38 10.05
CA PHE A 117 7.86 0.93 11.02
C PHE A 117 6.92 -0.13 11.58
N GLU A 118 6.36 -1.00 10.72
CA GLU A 118 5.51 -2.09 11.20
C GLU A 118 6.26 -3.04 12.14
N LEU A 119 7.53 -3.37 11.84
CA LEU A 119 8.37 -4.18 12.71
C LEU A 119 8.65 -3.51 14.07
N VAL A 120 8.85 -2.20 14.11
CA VAL A 120 9.04 -1.46 15.37
C VAL A 120 7.77 -1.54 16.23
N ILE A 121 6.60 -1.41 15.64
CA ILE A 121 5.33 -1.50 16.37
C ILE A 121 5.07 -2.92 16.84
N MET A 122 5.36 -3.93 16.02
CA MET A 122 5.29 -5.34 16.45
C MET A 122 6.23 -5.59 17.63
N ARG A 123 7.44 -5.01 17.62
CA ARG A 123 8.37 -5.08 18.76
C ARG A 123 7.78 -4.45 20.01
N ASP A 124 7.20 -3.25 19.89
CA ASP A 124 6.64 -2.53 21.03
C ASP A 124 5.37 -3.23 21.58
N GLY A 125 4.52 -3.76 20.69
CA GLY A 125 3.37 -4.60 21.06
C GLY A 125 3.78 -5.93 21.71
N THR A 126 4.82 -6.60 21.18
CA THR A 126 5.37 -7.83 21.76
C THR A 126 5.94 -7.58 23.15
N ARG A 127 6.62 -6.44 23.37
CA ARG A 127 7.09 -6.02 24.69
C ARG A 127 5.94 -5.79 25.66
N ALA A 128 4.89 -5.10 25.23
CA ALA A 128 3.69 -4.88 26.07
C ALA A 128 3.01 -6.20 26.44
N ILE A 129 2.80 -7.11 25.49
CA ILE A 129 2.22 -8.44 25.74
C ILE A 129 3.13 -9.26 26.67
N GLY A 130 4.44 -9.21 26.46
CA GLY A 130 5.42 -9.87 27.33
C GLY A 130 5.34 -9.37 28.77
N GLN A 131 5.23 -8.06 28.98
CA GLN A 131 5.06 -7.47 30.31
C GLN A 131 3.74 -7.89 30.97
N HIS A 132 2.64 -7.92 30.22
CA HIS A 132 1.31 -8.31 30.73
C HIS A 132 1.16 -9.82 30.97
N THR A 133 1.85 -10.67 30.19
CA THR A 133 1.72 -12.14 30.27
C THR A 133 2.74 -12.76 31.22
N PHE A 134 3.96 -12.23 31.29
CA PHE A 134 5.02 -12.77 32.15
C PHE A 134 5.18 -12.04 33.49
N GLY A 135 4.53 -10.90 33.71
CA GLY A 135 4.56 -10.19 35.00
C GLY A 135 5.96 -9.77 35.47
N LEU A 136 6.97 -9.80 34.60
CA LEU A 136 8.33 -9.40 34.92
C LEU A 136 8.44 -7.87 34.86
N LYS A 137 8.08 -7.23 35.98
CA LYS A 137 8.72 -5.96 36.37
C LYS A 137 10.20 -6.26 36.59
N LEU A 138 11.00 -6.13 35.54
CA LEU A 138 12.42 -5.87 35.71
C LEU A 138 12.59 -4.37 35.98
N ASP A 139 12.10 -3.92 37.14
CA ASP A 139 12.62 -2.74 37.79
C ASP A 139 14.02 -3.12 38.28
N GLY A 140 15.02 -2.93 37.41
CA GLY A 140 16.43 -2.94 37.78
C GLY A 140 16.84 -1.51 38.08
N ASN A 141 16.86 -1.17 39.37
CA ASN A 141 17.60 -0.03 39.92
C ASN A 141 19.08 -0.09 39.53
#